data_AF-A0A836RGS3-F1
#
_entry.id   AF-A0A836RGS3-F1
#
_cell.length_a   1.000
_cell.length_b   1.000
_cell.length_c   1.000
_cell.angle_alpha   90.00
_cell.angle_beta   90.00
_cell.angle_gamma   90.00
#
_symmetry.space_group_name_H-M   'P 1'
#
loop_
_entity.id
_entity.type
_entity.pdbx_description
1 polymer ?
#
loop_
_entity_poly.entity_id
_entity_poly.type
_entity_poly.pdbx_seq_one_letter_code
_entity_poly.pdbx_strand_id
1 'polypeptide(L)'
;GVEINVAAGAGLTTFIQTVNAHTASTGVFASDDGSGGVVLKTLEPGQRIVFGSITDGAVTSWFGLDADADHSVIAEPTISAGTITINGVNITITANMAVDEFISLINSHVATTGVIASRVDATQYYTGRIVLRTSERGIGAEINITNAVANTGITIGKWQGDEEASGPTGNVTVDNDNTLQFHIGANKDQTMRMGINDMRSTAIGRGVTGNQFDNVQALKGIGVTTREYAEDAIELIDKAISDVSSERAKLGAYQNRLEHTIANLNVSTENMTAAESRIRDVDMAQEMMKFTKYQILNQSSTAMLAQANTVPQGVLSLLR
;
A
#
# COMPACT_ATOMS: atom_id res chain seq x y z
N GLY A 1 -37.17 -31.48 -3.32
CA GLY A 1 -35.78 -31.81 -3.68
C GLY A 1 -35.84 -32.90 -4.71
N VAL A 2 -34.95 -32.85 -5.71
CA VAL A 2 -34.77 -33.95 -6.66
C VAL A 2 -33.77 -34.91 -6.03
N GLU A 3 -34.12 -36.18 -5.92
CA GLU A 3 -33.22 -37.21 -5.43
C GLU A 3 -32.36 -37.71 -6.59
N ILE A 4 -31.04 -37.61 -6.44
CA ILE A 4 -30.07 -38.07 -7.46
C ILE A 4 -29.37 -39.29 -6.88
N ASN A 5 -29.65 -40.46 -7.45
CA ASN A 5 -28.99 -41.70 -7.05
C ASN A 5 -27.71 -41.90 -7.84
N VAL A 6 -26.58 -41.93 -7.13
CA VAL A 6 -25.29 -42.31 -7.71
C VAL A 6 -24.91 -43.68 -7.18
N ALA A 7 -24.47 -44.57 -8.08
CA ALA A 7 -24.03 -45.90 -7.69
C ALA A 7 -22.82 -45.84 -6.74
N ALA A 8 -22.83 -46.67 -5.69
CA ALA A 8 -21.70 -46.77 -4.76
C ALA A 8 -20.41 -47.13 -5.50
N GLY A 9 -19.32 -46.40 -5.23
CA GLY A 9 -18.03 -46.59 -5.90
C GLY A 9 -17.94 -46.04 -7.33
N ALA A 10 -18.93 -45.24 -7.79
CA ALA A 10 -18.78 -44.46 -9.01
C ALA A 10 -17.53 -43.57 -8.94
N GLY A 11 -16.86 -43.35 -10.08
CA GLY A 11 -15.75 -42.39 -10.16
C GLY A 11 -16.25 -40.94 -10.32
N LEU A 12 -15.35 -39.97 -10.15
CA LEU A 12 -15.63 -38.53 -10.24
C LEU A 12 -16.38 -38.15 -11.53
N THR A 13 -15.93 -38.67 -12.67
CA THR A 13 -16.56 -38.42 -13.97
C THR A 13 -18.00 -38.93 -14.04
N THR A 14 -18.26 -40.14 -13.52
CA THR A 14 -19.59 -40.75 -13.48
C THR A 14 -20.53 -39.97 -12.58
N PHE A 15 -20.01 -39.47 -11.44
CA PHE A 15 -20.75 -38.59 -10.55
C PHE A 15 -21.15 -37.28 -11.21
N ILE A 16 -20.19 -36.58 -11.84
CA ILE A 16 -20.44 -35.34 -12.57
C ILE A 16 -21.49 -35.54 -13.65
N GLN A 17 -21.39 -36.62 -14.44
CA GLN A 17 -22.38 -36.95 -15.47
C GLN A 17 -23.77 -37.21 -14.88
N THR A 18 -23.86 -37.89 -13.74
CA THR A 18 -25.14 -38.21 -13.09
C THR A 18 -25.82 -36.94 -12.54
N VAL A 19 -25.05 -36.03 -11.95
CA VAL A 19 -25.56 -34.72 -11.51
C VAL A 19 -26.00 -33.87 -12.71
N ASN A 20 -25.18 -33.83 -13.76
CA ASN A 20 -25.46 -33.02 -14.95
C ASN A 20 -26.65 -33.54 -15.77
N ALA A 21 -26.97 -34.83 -15.70
CA ALA A 21 -28.19 -35.38 -16.29
C ALA A 21 -29.47 -34.81 -15.64
N HIS A 22 -29.38 -34.30 -14.41
CA HIS A 22 -30.51 -33.74 -13.67
C HIS A 22 -30.52 -32.20 -13.67
N THR A 23 -29.60 -31.54 -14.37
CA THR A 23 -29.46 -30.07 -14.39
C THR A 23 -30.74 -29.33 -14.78
N ALA A 24 -31.54 -29.87 -15.70
CA ALA A 24 -32.82 -29.26 -16.08
C ALA A 24 -33.87 -29.25 -14.95
N SER A 25 -33.76 -30.19 -14.00
CA SER A 25 -34.69 -30.34 -12.87
C SER A 25 -34.17 -29.72 -11.58
N THR A 26 -32.85 -29.68 -11.39
CA THR A 26 -32.21 -29.13 -10.19
C THR A 26 -31.74 -27.70 -10.35
N GLY A 27 -31.55 -27.24 -11.60
CA GLY A 27 -30.87 -25.98 -11.87
C GLY A 27 -29.39 -25.99 -11.47
N VAL A 28 -28.80 -27.16 -11.20
CA VAL A 28 -27.42 -27.31 -10.72
C VAL A 28 -26.58 -28.06 -11.75
N PHE A 29 -25.36 -27.59 -11.97
CA PHE A 29 -24.35 -28.21 -12.82
C PHE A 29 -23.09 -28.51 -11.99
N ALA A 30 -22.46 -29.65 -12.25
CA ALA A 30 -21.24 -30.13 -11.62
C ALA A 30 -20.05 -30.08 -12.60
N SER A 31 -18.88 -29.71 -12.11
CA SER A 31 -17.61 -29.79 -12.84
C SER A 31 -16.48 -30.30 -11.94
N ASP A 32 -15.46 -30.89 -12.55
CA ASP A 32 -14.20 -31.25 -11.90
C ASP A 32 -13.42 -29.97 -11.53
N ASP A 33 -12.82 -29.92 -10.35
CA ASP A 33 -11.97 -28.82 -9.88
C ASP A 33 -10.50 -28.93 -10.33
N GLY A 34 -10.12 -30.04 -10.97
CA GLY A 34 -8.77 -30.33 -11.44
C GLY A 34 -7.83 -30.91 -10.37
N SER A 35 -8.29 -31.05 -9.13
CA SER A 35 -7.56 -31.60 -7.97
C SER A 35 -8.24 -32.84 -7.38
N GLY A 36 -9.26 -33.37 -8.04
CA GLY A 36 -10.00 -34.57 -7.62
C GLY A 36 -11.27 -34.29 -6.81
N GLY A 37 -11.71 -33.03 -6.74
CA GLY A 37 -12.95 -32.58 -6.12
C GLY A 37 -14.02 -32.16 -7.13
N VAL A 38 -15.22 -31.85 -6.63
CA VAL A 38 -16.37 -31.43 -7.44
C VAL A 38 -16.82 -30.02 -7.06
N VAL A 39 -16.98 -29.15 -8.05
CA VAL A 39 -17.63 -27.85 -7.91
C VAL A 39 -19.05 -27.93 -8.43
N LEU A 40 -20.03 -27.51 -7.62
CA LEU A 40 -21.42 -27.33 -8.05
C LEU A 40 -21.74 -25.85 -8.26
N LYS A 41 -22.43 -25.55 -9.35
CA LYS A 41 -22.88 -24.19 -9.70
C LYS A 41 -24.36 -24.21 -10.04
N THR A 42 -25.07 -23.14 -9.71
CA THR A 42 -26.44 -22.95 -10.18
C THR A 42 -26.43 -22.36 -11.59
N LEU A 43 -27.45 -22.68 -12.39
CA LEU A 43 -27.66 -22.08 -13.71
C LEU A 43 -27.97 -20.59 -13.62
N GLU A 44 -28.62 -20.17 -12.54
CA GLU A 44 -28.95 -18.78 -12.26
C GLU A 44 -28.09 -18.24 -11.11
N PRO A 45 -27.47 -17.06 -11.25
CA PRO A 45 -26.75 -16.41 -10.16
C PRO A 45 -27.65 -16.18 -8.93
N GLY A 46 -27.08 -16.30 -7.72
CA GLY A 46 -27.77 -15.96 -6.47
C GLY A 46 -28.70 -17.03 -5.91
N GLN A 47 -28.86 -18.17 -6.59
CA GLN A 47 -29.59 -19.32 -6.04
C GLN A 47 -28.71 -20.13 -5.07
N ARG A 48 -29.29 -20.56 -3.95
CA ARG A 48 -28.57 -21.39 -2.96
C ARG A 48 -28.73 -22.87 -3.30
N ILE A 49 -27.61 -23.59 -3.38
CA ILE A 49 -27.62 -25.05 -3.42
C ILE A 49 -27.80 -25.56 -1.99
N VAL A 50 -28.86 -26.34 -1.76
CA VAL A 50 -29.12 -26.98 -0.47
C VAL A 50 -29.04 -28.49 -0.67
N PHE A 51 -28.09 -29.14 -0.02
CA PHE A 51 -28.02 -30.59 0.03
C PHE A 51 -29.01 -31.12 1.08
N GLY A 52 -29.72 -32.19 0.73
CA GLY A 52 -30.48 -32.97 1.69
C GLY A 52 -29.57 -33.92 2.48
N SER A 53 -30.11 -35.02 2.97
CA SER A 53 -29.31 -36.09 3.58
C SER A 53 -28.44 -36.78 2.54
N ILE A 54 -27.12 -36.79 2.75
CA ILE A 54 -26.18 -37.61 1.98
C ILE A 54 -26.03 -38.94 2.72
N THR A 55 -26.44 -40.03 2.09
CA THR A 55 -26.53 -41.36 2.74
C THR A 55 -25.22 -42.16 2.68
N ASP A 56 -24.25 -41.74 1.85
CA ASP A 56 -22.98 -42.46 1.67
C ASP A 56 -21.76 -41.54 1.89
N GLY A 57 -20.86 -41.94 2.80
CA GLY A 57 -19.69 -41.18 3.25
C GLY A 57 -18.53 -41.11 2.26
N ALA A 58 -18.59 -41.79 1.12
CA ALA A 58 -17.60 -41.61 0.05
C ALA A 58 -17.77 -40.25 -0.66
N VAL A 59 -19.01 -39.78 -0.78
CA VAL A 59 -19.38 -38.56 -1.50
C VAL A 59 -18.95 -37.29 -0.75
N THR A 60 -18.87 -37.33 0.58
CA THR A 60 -18.42 -36.19 1.40
C THR A 60 -16.96 -35.82 1.15
N SER A 61 -16.11 -36.79 0.77
CA SER A 61 -14.68 -36.58 0.48
C SER A 61 -14.42 -35.75 -0.78
N TRP A 62 -15.32 -35.80 -1.76
CA TRP A 62 -15.18 -35.07 -3.02
C TRP A 62 -15.67 -33.63 -2.96
N PHE A 63 -16.54 -33.35 -2.00
CA PHE A 63 -17.19 -32.05 -1.90
C PHE A 63 -16.47 -31.07 -0.99
N GLY A 64 -15.38 -31.48 -0.30
CA GLY A 64 -14.71 -30.63 0.68
C GLY A 64 -15.67 -30.09 1.74
N LEU A 65 -16.79 -30.77 1.97
CA LEU A 65 -17.81 -30.39 2.93
C LEU A 65 -17.37 -30.91 4.29
N ASP A 66 -16.40 -30.22 4.91
CA ASP A 66 -16.45 -30.17 6.37
C ASP A 66 -17.79 -29.52 6.75
N ALA A 67 -18.45 -30.05 7.76
CA ALA A 67 -19.74 -29.54 8.22
C ALA A 67 -19.65 -28.11 8.79
N ASP A 68 -18.43 -27.56 8.90
CA ASP A 68 -18.11 -26.19 9.27
C ASP A 68 -16.88 -25.69 8.48
N ALA A 69 -17.06 -25.25 7.24
CA ALA A 69 -16.34 -24.10 6.64
C ALA A 69 -16.53 -24.01 5.11
N ASP A 70 -16.74 -22.79 4.63
CA ASP A 70 -16.23 -22.32 3.34
C ASP A 70 -16.84 -22.80 2.02
N HIS A 71 -18.17 -22.95 1.96
CA HIS A 71 -18.88 -22.59 0.72
C HIS A 71 -19.92 -21.50 0.97
N SER A 72 -19.43 -20.38 1.53
CA SER A 72 -20.08 -19.09 1.33
C SER A 72 -19.94 -18.76 -0.16
N VAL A 73 -21.02 -18.98 -0.91
CA VAL A 73 -21.28 -18.16 -2.09
C VAL A 73 -21.30 -16.73 -1.57
N ILE A 74 -20.14 -16.06 -1.63
CA ILE A 74 -20.06 -14.64 -1.33
C ILE A 74 -20.98 -14.02 -2.37
N ALA A 75 -22.18 -13.62 -1.94
CA ALA A 75 -23.13 -12.96 -2.81
C ALA A 75 -22.39 -11.83 -3.52
N GLU A 76 -22.57 -11.73 -4.85
CA GLU A 76 -22.07 -10.58 -5.61
C GLU A 76 -22.45 -9.30 -4.84
N PRO A 77 -21.52 -8.36 -4.63
CA PRO A 77 -21.81 -7.18 -3.85
C PRO A 77 -23.06 -6.49 -4.41
N THR A 78 -24.09 -6.36 -3.59
CA THR A 78 -25.32 -5.70 -4.00
C THR A 78 -25.06 -4.20 -4.04
N ILE A 79 -25.14 -3.63 -5.24
CA ILE A 79 -24.87 -2.22 -5.49
C ILE A 79 -26.19 -1.46 -5.35
N SER A 80 -26.30 -0.70 -4.26
CA SER A 80 -27.46 0.16 -4.00
C SER A 80 -27.32 1.50 -4.73
N ALA A 81 -28.44 2.07 -5.15
CA ALA A 81 -28.47 3.36 -5.83
C ALA A 81 -27.92 4.48 -4.94
N GLY A 82 -27.26 5.46 -5.54
CA GLY A 82 -26.74 6.63 -4.83
C GLY A 82 -25.70 7.40 -5.63
N THR A 83 -24.99 8.31 -4.96
CA THR A 83 -23.92 9.09 -5.59
C THR A 83 -22.61 8.83 -4.88
N ILE A 84 -21.59 8.40 -5.61
CA ILE A 84 -20.21 8.32 -5.13
C ILE A 84 -19.43 9.52 -5.66
N THR A 85 -18.77 10.27 -4.78
CA THR A 85 -17.88 11.37 -5.21
C THR A 85 -16.45 10.85 -5.24
N ILE A 86 -15.81 10.78 -6.41
CA ILE A 86 -14.39 10.39 -6.56
C ILE A 86 -13.61 11.62 -7.03
N ASN A 87 -12.60 12.03 -6.27
CA ASN A 87 -11.77 13.20 -6.57
C ASN A 87 -12.59 14.46 -6.89
N GLY A 88 -13.70 14.66 -6.15
CA GLY A 88 -14.61 15.78 -6.32
C GLY A 88 -15.64 15.63 -7.46
N VAL A 89 -15.57 14.57 -8.26
CA VAL A 89 -16.55 14.27 -9.31
C VAL A 89 -17.64 13.36 -8.78
N ASN A 90 -18.90 13.78 -8.90
CA ASN A 90 -20.05 12.97 -8.50
C ASN A 90 -20.42 11.97 -9.61
N ILE A 91 -20.38 10.68 -9.29
CA ILE A 91 -20.82 9.58 -10.15
C ILE A 91 -22.12 9.03 -9.58
N THR A 92 -23.17 8.99 -10.41
CA THR A 92 -24.49 8.48 -10.01
C THR A 92 -24.58 6.99 -10.30
N ILE A 93 -24.83 6.21 -9.27
CA ILE A 93 -25.03 4.76 -9.28
C ILE A 93 -26.54 4.50 -9.32
N THR A 94 -26.99 3.74 -10.30
CA THR A 94 -28.39 3.29 -10.40
C THR A 94 -28.63 2.03 -9.54
N ALA A 95 -29.89 1.75 -9.20
CA ALA A 95 -30.22 0.57 -8.38
C ALA A 95 -29.93 -0.73 -9.14
N ASN A 96 -29.50 -1.78 -8.43
CA ASN A 96 -29.32 -3.14 -8.94
C ASN A 96 -28.30 -3.26 -10.09
N MET A 97 -27.31 -2.37 -10.15
CA MET A 97 -26.21 -2.49 -11.12
C MET A 97 -25.39 -3.75 -10.86
N ALA A 98 -25.02 -4.46 -11.93
CA ALA A 98 -24.05 -5.54 -11.84
C ALA A 98 -22.64 -4.97 -11.53
N VAL A 99 -21.76 -5.80 -10.96
CA VAL A 99 -20.39 -5.39 -10.62
C VAL A 99 -19.61 -4.89 -11.84
N ASP A 100 -19.76 -5.55 -12.99
CA ASP A 100 -19.12 -5.12 -14.23
C ASP A 100 -19.68 -3.81 -14.76
N GLU A 101 -20.98 -3.56 -14.58
CA GLU A 101 -21.62 -2.29 -14.93
C GLU A 101 -21.11 -1.16 -14.03
N PHE A 102 -20.91 -1.43 -12.73
CA PHE A 102 -20.33 -0.46 -11.81
C PHE A 102 -18.86 -0.18 -12.14
N ILE A 103 -18.06 -1.21 -12.44
CA ILE A 103 -16.68 -1.04 -12.89
C ILE A 103 -16.64 -0.19 -14.17
N SER A 104 -17.51 -0.48 -15.13
CA SER A 104 -17.63 0.28 -16.38
C SER A 104 -18.05 1.74 -16.12
N LEU A 105 -18.98 1.96 -15.19
CA LEU A 105 -19.43 3.29 -14.79
C LEU A 105 -18.27 4.11 -14.20
N ILE A 106 -17.49 3.55 -13.26
CA ILE A 106 -16.30 4.24 -12.74
C ILE A 106 -15.29 4.49 -13.87
N ASN A 107 -15.04 3.49 -14.70
CA ASN A 107 -14.07 3.57 -15.79
C ASN A 107 -14.45 4.60 -16.88
N SER A 108 -15.73 4.87 -17.09
CA SER A 108 -16.18 5.94 -17.99
C SER A 108 -15.85 7.35 -17.50
N HIS A 109 -15.59 7.51 -16.19
CA HIS A 109 -15.22 8.79 -15.57
C HIS A 109 -13.71 8.90 -15.31
N VAL A 110 -12.87 8.00 -15.84
CA VAL A 110 -11.40 8.02 -15.65
C VAL A 110 -10.79 9.33 -16.12
N ALA A 111 -11.28 9.91 -17.22
CA ALA A 111 -10.72 11.15 -17.77
C ALA A 111 -10.87 12.36 -16.81
N THR A 112 -11.89 12.36 -15.96
CA THR A 112 -12.15 13.45 -15.00
C THR A 112 -11.75 13.10 -13.57
N THR A 113 -11.82 11.83 -13.19
CA THR A 113 -11.50 11.36 -11.83
C THR A 113 -10.05 10.93 -11.67
N GLY A 114 -9.40 10.50 -12.74
CA GLY A 114 -8.09 9.87 -12.67
C GLY A 114 -8.11 8.49 -12.01
N VAL A 115 -9.26 7.81 -11.90
CA VAL A 115 -9.41 6.54 -11.15
C VAL A 115 -10.02 5.44 -12.03
N ILE A 116 -9.35 4.29 -12.07
CA ILE A 116 -9.74 3.06 -12.76
C ILE A 116 -10.24 2.05 -11.73
N ALA A 117 -11.38 1.43 -12.00
CA ALA A 117 -11.90 0.27 -11.29
C ALA A 117 -11.54 -1.02 -12.03
N SER A 118 -11.21 -2.08 -11.27
CA SER A 118 -10.92 -3.40 -11.80
C SER A 118 -11.32 -4.47 -10.79
N ARG A 119 -11.80 -5.62 -11.27
CA ARG A 119 -12.10 -6.78 -10.42
C ARG A 119 -10.79 -7.51 -10.06
N VAL A 120 -10.73 -8.08 -8.86
CA VAL A 120 -9.67 -9.06 -8.53
C VAL A 120 -10.03 -10.41 -9.13
N ASP A 121 -9.29 -10.82 -10.16
CA ASP A 121 -9.46 -12.11 -10.81
C ASP A 121 -8.58 -13.19 -10.14
N ALA A 122 -9.25 -14.09 -9.43
CA ALA A 122 -8.89 -15.49 -9.17
C ALA A 122 -7.42 -15.87 -8.89
N THR A 123 -6.73 -15.22 -7.94
CA THR A 123 -5.48 -15.83 -7.40
C THR A 123 -5.30 -15.70 -5.87
N GLN A 124 -6.25 -15.13 -5.13
CA GLN A 124 -6.20 -15.06 -3.66
C GLN A 124 -7.61 -15.06 -3.04
N TYR A 125 -7.68 -15.19 -1.70
CA TYR A 125 -8.83 -15.19 -0.77
C TYR A 125 -9.83 -14.00 -0.89
N TYR A 126 -9.84 -13.30 -2.02
CA TYR A 126 -10.45 -11.99 -2.25
C TYR A 126 -11.11 -11.87 -3.64
N THR A 127 -11.47 -12.99 -4.27
CA THR A 127 -12.15 -13.03 -5.59
C THR A 127 -13.49 -12.27 -5.51
N GLY A 128 -13.75 -11.39 -6.49
CA GLY A 128 -14.99 -10.58 -6.55
C GLY A 128 -14.92 -9.19 -5.89
N ARG A 129 -13.77 -8.80 -5.33
CA ARG A 129 -13.54 -7.42 -4.87
C ARG A 129 -13.28 -6.46 -6.04
N ILE A 130 -13.64 -5.20 -5.85
CA ILE A 130 -13.42 -4.11 -6.81
C ILE A 130 -12.23 -3.28 -6.31
N VAL A 131 -11.13 -3.25 -7.05
CA VAL A 131 -9.97 -2.41 -6.73
C VAL A 131 -10.05 -1.12 -7.52
N LEU A 132 -9.90 0.00 -6.83
CA LEU A 132 -9.76 1.31 -7.45
C LEU A 132 -8.27 1.67 -7.47
N ARG A 133 -7.75 1.97 -8.65
CA ARG A 133 -6.37 2.38 -8.88
C ARG A 133 -6.36 3.72 -9.58
N THR A 134 -5.39 4.55 -9.28
CA THR A 134 -5.19 5.76 -10.06
C THR A 134 -4.81 5.41 -11.51
N SER A 135 -5.39 6.09 -12.49
CA SER A 135 -4.93 6.06 -13.90
C SER A 135 -3.63 6.82 -14.08
N GLU A 136 -3.29 7.70 -13.14
CA GLU A 136 -2.07 8.50 -13.10
C GLU A 136 -1.12 7.94 -12.04
N ARG A 137 0.05 7.48 -12.46
CA ARG A 137 1.06 6.97 -11.52
C ARG A 137 1.88 8.15 -11.01
N GLY A 138 1.81 8.51 -9.71
CA GLY A 138 2.66 9.58 -9.17
C GLY A 138 2.33 10.17 -7.80
N ILE A 139 3.26 11.00 -7.28
CA ILE A 139 3.01 11.83 -6.08
C ILE A 139 1.93 12.86 -6.40
N GLY A 140 0.81 12.81 -5.66
CA GLY A 140 -0.39 13.60 -5.90
C GLY A 140 -1.56 12.80 -6.48
N ALA A 141 -1.33 11.53 -6.87
CA ALA A 141 -2.40 10.61 -7.18
C ALA A 141 -3.15 10.21 -5.90
N GLU A 142 -4.15 10.99 -5.56
CA GLU A 142 -5.06 10.71 -4.45
C GLU A 142 -6.35 10.10 -5.00
N ILE A 143 -6.90 9.13 -4.28
CA ILE A 143 -8.26 8.64 -4.53
C ILE A 143 -9.10 9.11 -3.33
N ASN A 144 -9.68 10.29 -3.46
CA ASN A 144 -10.54 10.91 -2.45
C ASN A 144 -11.99 10.54 -2.73
N ILE A 145 -12.52 9.58 -1.97
CA ILE A 145 -13.92 9.16 -2.07
C ILE A 145 -14.73 9.79 -0.94
N THR A 146 -15.71 10.62 -1.29
CA THR A 146 -16.63 11.25 -0.33
C THR A 146 -18.06 10.77 -0.63
N ASN A 147 -18.89 10.61 0.41
CA ASN A 147 -20.27 10.10 0.34
C ASN A 147 -20.42 8.64 -0.13
N ALA A 148 -19.65 7.70 0.45
CA ALA A 148 -20.05 6.30 0.38
C ALA A 148 -21.40 6.14 1.12
N VAL A 149 -22.47 5.88 0.36
CA VAL A 149 -23.82 5.63 0.89
C VAL A 149 -23.73 4.61 2.01
N ALA A 150 -24.32 4.91 3.18
CA ALA A 150 -24.17 4.17 4.44
C ALA A 150 -24.68 2.70 4.44
N ASN A 151 -24.93 2.11 3.28
CA ASN A 151 -25.38 0.72 3.10
C ASN A 151 -24.89 0.09 1.77
N THR A 152 -23.96 0.72 1.04
CA THR A 152 -23.23 0.03 -0.02
C THR A 152 -22.04 -0.67 0.61
N GLY A 153 -21.73 -1.91 0.21
CA GLY A 153 -20.54 -2.65 0.68
C GLY A 153 -19.19 -2.03 0.28
N ILE A 154 -19.16 -0.72 0.01
CA ILE A 154 -17.99 0.10 -0.28
C ILE A 154 -17.50 0.66 1.06
N THR A 155 -16.95 -0.20 1.92
CA THR A 155 -16.13 0.30 3.03
C THR A 155 -14.74 0.55 2.47
N ILE A 156 -14.31 1.81 2.51
CA ILE A 156 -13.02 2.25 1.99
C ILE A 156 -11.96 1.85 3.02
N GLY A 157 -11.21 0.80 2.74
CA GLY A 157 -10.03 0.48 3.54
C GLY A 157 -8.90 1.46 3.23
N LYS A 158 -8.48 2.27 4.21
CA LYS A 158 -7.16 2.90 4.12
C LYS A 158 -6.11 1.80 4.24
N TRP A 159 -5.19 1.71 3.27
CA TRP A 159 -3.97 0.92 3.44
C TRP A 159 -3.09 1.65 4.47
N GLN A 160 -3.18 1.24 5.73
CA GLN A 160 -2.13 1.49 6.70
C GLN A 160 -1.33 0.20 6.78
N GLY A 161 -0.02 0.33 6.54
CA GLY A 161 0.89 -0.80 6.48
C GLY A 161 0.94 -1.59 7.79
N ASP A 162 1.42 -2.83 7.59
CA ASP A 162 2.04 -3.72 8.55
C ASP A 162 1.18 -4.18 9.76
N GLU A 163 0.81 -5.46 9.68
CA GLU A 163 0.35 -6.39 10.73
C GLU A 163 -1.10 -6.33 11.27
N GLU A 164 -1.83 -7.38 10.89
CA GLU A 164 -2.81 -8.18 11.63
C GLU A 164 -4.26 -7.70 11.92
N ALA A 165 -5.16 -8.60 11.52
CA ALA A 165 -6.32 -9.11 12.29
C ALA A 165 -7.66 -8.36 12.31
N SER A 166 -7.85 -7.30 11.53
CA SER A 166 -9.19 -6.85 11.16
C SER A 166 -9.13 -6.05 9.87
N GLY A 167 -9.07 -6.77 8.76
CA GLY A 167 -9.14 -6.14 7.45
C GLY A 167 -10.38 -5.25 7.35
N PRO A 168 -10.29 -4.06 6.71
CA PRO A 168 -11.44 -3.20 6.54
C PRO A 168 -12.55 -4.02 5.90
N THR A 169 -13.72 -4.05 6.54
CA THR A 169 -14.92 -4.77 6.11
C THR A 169 -15.48 -4.13 4.83
N GLY A 170 -14.75 -4.23 3.71
CA GLY A 170 -14.98 -3.44 2.52
C GLY A 170 -14.43 -4.09 1.25
N ASN A 171 -15.28 -4.16 0.24
CA ASN A 171 -14.94 -4.80 -1.04
C ASN A 171 -14.09 -3.90 -1.96
N VAL A 172 -13.64 -2.73 -1.46
CA VAL A 172 -12.86 -1.74 -2.21
C VAL A 172 -11.53 -1.39 -1.51
N THR A 173 -10.42 -1.68 -2.20
CA THR A 173 -9.05 -1.36 -1.76
C THR A 173 -8.49 -0.22 -2.63
N VAL A 174 -7.86 0.78 -1.99
CA VAL A 174 -7.12 1.87 -2.64
C VAL A 174 -5.63 1.56 -2.56
N ASP A 175 -4.99 1.38 -3.71
CA ASP A 175 -3.56 1.07 -3.81
C ASP A 175 -2.81 2.25 -4.45
N ASN A 176 -1.95 2.89 -3.66
CA ASN A 176 -1.09 4.01 -4.07
C ASN A 176 0.41 3.62 -3.99
N ASP A 177 0.75 2.36 -4.28
CA ASP A 177 2.14 1.89 -4.21
C ASP A 177 2.98 2.30 -5.43
N ASN A 178 3.94 3.21 -5.16
CA ASN A 178 5.31 3.22 -5.72
C ASN A 178 6.17 4.41 -5.21
N THR A 179 5.86 5.00 -4.04
CA THR A 179 6.70 6.06 -3.48
C THR A 179 7.73 5.48 -2.52
N LEU A 180 9.02 5.65 -2.80
CA LEU A 180 10.11 5.40 -1.86
C LEU A 180 10.05 6.44 -0.73
N GLN A 181 10.19 6.00 0.52
CA GLN A 181 10.28 6.89 1.67
C GLN A 181 11.73 6.94 2.17
N PHE A 182 12.33 8.13 2.15
CA PHE A 182 13.67 8.38 2.65
C PHE A 182 13.60 9.00 4.05
N HIS A 183 14.42 8.53 4.98
CA HIS A 183 14.65 9.24 6.24
C HIS A 183 15.70 10.32 5.99
N ILE A 184 15.35 11.58 6.25
CA ILE A 184 16.16 12.75 5.87
C ILE A 184 16.54 13.58 7.09
N GLY A 185 16.51 13.00 8.30
CA GLY A 185 16.86 13.71 9.52
C GLY A 185 17.16 12.79 10.68
N ALA A 186 17.46 13.38 11.84
CA ALA A 186 17.86 12.66 13.04
C ALA A 186 16.68 12.29 13.96
N ASN A 187 15.51 12.89 13.73
CA ASN A 187 14.33 12.71 14.59
C ASN A 187 13.23 11.91 13.89
N LYS A 188 12.35 11.28 14.70
CA LYS A 188 11.15 10.59 14.23
C LYS A 188 10.33 11.51 13.31
N ASP A 189 9.72 10.90 12.30
CA ASP A 189 8.83 11.54 11.30
C ASP A 189 9.51 12.54 10.34
N GLN A 190 10.84 12.70 10.40
CA GLN A 190 11.62 13.43 9.41
C GLN A 190 11.85 12.57 8.15
N THR A 191 10.80 12.45 7.34
CA THR A 191 10.84 11.63 6.12
C THR A 191 10.44 12.42 4.88
N MET A 192 10.95 11.97 3.74
CA MET A 192 10.65 12.51 2.42
C MET A 192 10.19 11.38 1.51
N ARG A 193 9.00 11.52 0.95
CA ARG A 193 8.46 10.58 -0.03
C ARG A 193 8.87 11.03 -1.43
N MET A 194 9.44 10.13 -2.21
CA MET A 194 9.81 10.36 -3.61
C MET A 194 9.27 9.22 -4.46
N GLY A 195 8.71 9.56 -5.61
CA GLY A 195 8.11 8.62 -6.53
C GLY A 195 8.21 9.22 -7.92
N ILE A 196 8.69 8.38 -8.85
CA ILE A 196 8.78 8.72 -10.26
C ILE A 196 7.56 8.15 -10.95
N ASN A 197 6.87 9.01 -11.68
CA ASN A 197 5.72 8.62 -12.48
C ASN A 197 6.16 7.66 -13.61
N ASP A 198 5.23 6.93 -14.22
CA ASP A 198 5.61 6.03 -15.32
C ASP A 198 6.04 6.82 -16.56
N MET A 199 7.35 6.85 -16.83
CA MET A 199 7.94 7.61 -17.94
C MET A 199 8.15 6.79 -19.22
N ARG A 200 7.54 5.61 -19.33
CA ARG A 200 7.56 4.81 -20.56
C ARG A 200 6.79 5.53 -21.67
N SER A 201 7.17 5.31 -22.92
CA SER A 201 6.52 5.92 -24.09
C SER A 201 5.03 5.56 -24.24
N THR A 202 4.55 4.50 -23.59
CA THR A 202 3.13 4.13 -23.55
C THR A 202 2.33 4.87 -22.47
N ALA A 203 2.99 5.57 -21.54
CA ALA A 203 2.38 6.18 -20.36
C ALA A 203 2.41 7.73 -20.39
N ILE A 204 3.25 8.33 -21.23
CA ILE A 204 3.37 9.79 -21.41
C ILE A 204 2.60 10.26 -22.65
N GLY A 205 2.27 11.55 -22.73
CA GLY A 205 1.54 12.10 -23.89
C GLY A 205 0.04 11.74 -23.90
N ARG A 206 -0.55 11.38 -22.77
CA ARG A 206 -1.97 10.96 -22.71
C ARG A 206 -2.90 12.16 -22.54
N GLY A 207 -4.18 11.98 -22.89
CA GLY A 207 -5.24 12.95 -22.64
C GLY A 207 -5.40 14.04 -23.71
N VAL A 208 -4.71 13.90 -24.85
CA VAL A 208 -4.93 14.74 -26.03
C VAL A 208 -6.24 14.28 -26.69
N THR A 209 -7.24 15.16 -26.74
CA THR A 209 -8.57 14.84 -27.26
C THR A 209 -8.67 15.22 -28.73
N GLY A 210 -9.17 14.32 -29.57
CA GLY A 210 -9.37 14.57 -31.00
C GLY A 210 -8.22 14.12 -31.91
N ASN A 211 -7.17 13.50 -31.35
CA ASN A 211 -6.11 12.90 -32.15
C ASN A 211 -6.53 11.51 -32.69
N GLN A 212 -5.93 11.12 -33.81
CA GLN A 212 -6.19 9.81 -34.44
C GLN A 212 -5.28 8.68 -33.90
N PHE A 213 -4.35 9.00 -32.98
CA PHE A 213 -3.47 8.02 -32.36
C PHE A 213 -4.15 7.43 -31.11
N ASP A 214 -4.40 6.11 -31.13
CA ASP A 214 -5.04 5.40 -30.03
C ASP A 214 -4.34 5.69 -28.68
N ASN A 215 -5.10 6.29 -27.75
CA ASN A 215 -4.69 6.78 -26.41
C ASN A 215 -4.05 5.71 -25.49
N VAL A 216 -3.98 4.46 -25.94
CA VAL A 216 -3.40 3.30 -25.26
C VAL A 216 -1.95 3.03 -25.66
N GLN A 217 -1.47 3.53 -26.81
CA GLN A 217 -0.10 3.34 -27.32
C GLN A 217 0.48 4.64 -27.94
N ALA A 218 0.09 5.80 -27.40
CA ALA A 218 0.32 7.14 -27.96
C ALA A 218 1.64 7.32 -28.74
N LEU A 219 2.82 7.06 -28.16
CA LEU A 219 4.08 7.27 -28.89
C LEU A 219 4.58 6.09 -29.74
N LYS A 220 3.99 4.90 -29.62
CA LYS A 220 4.47 3.71 -30.33
C LYS A 220 3.95 3.60 -31.77
N GLY A 221 2.93 4.39 -32.13
CA GLY A 221 2.26 4.35 -33.42
C GLY A 221 2.19 5.69 -34.16
N ILE A 222 3.02 6.67 -33.79
CA ILE A 222 2.99 7.99 -34.44
C ILE A 222 3.37 7.86 -35.91
N GLY A 223 2.48 8.31 -36.78
CA GLY A 223 2.68 8.40 -38.22
C GLY A 223 2.77 9.85 -38.66
N VAL A 224 3.52 10.13 -39.73
CA VAL A 224 3.61 11.46 -40.36
C VAL A 224 3.24 11.35 -41.85
N THR A 225 2.42 10.37 -42.19
CA THR A 225 2.11 10.01 -43.58
C THR A 225 1.07 10.94 -44.22
N THR A 226 0.25 11.61 -43.40
CA THR A 226 -0.72 12.63 -43.84
C THR A 226 -0.46 13.93 -43.08
N ARG A 227 -0.98 15.03 -43.61
CA ARG A 227 -0.90 16.34 -42.95
C ARG A 227 -1.56 16.29 -41.56
N GLU A 228 -2.74 15.69 -41.46
CA GLU A 228 -3.50 15.58 -40.22
C GLU A 228 -2.73 14.76 -39.17
N TYR A 229 -2.15 13.63 -39.56
CA TYR A 229 -1.29 12.85 -38.67
C TYR A 229 -0.03 13.60 -38.24
N ALA A 230 0.53 14.45 -39.09
CA ALA A 230 1.68 15.29 -38.73
C ALA A 230 1.31 16.37 -37.71
N GLU A 231 0.12 16.99 -37.83
CA GLU A 231 -0.38 17.98 -36.86
C GLU A 231 -0.68 17.31 -35.50
N ASP A 232 -1.39 16.17 -35.50
CA ASP A 232 -1.67 15.37 -34.30
C ASP A 232 -0.38 14.87 -33.61
N ALA A 233 0.65 14.53 -34.40
CA ALA A 233 1.92 14.03 -33.89
C ALA A 233 2.68 15.12 -33.11
N ILE A 234 2.63 16.36 -33.59
CA ILE A 234 3.27 17.50 -32.92
C ILE A 234 2.61 17.72 -31.56
N GLU A 235 1.28 17.77 -31.51
CA GLU A 235 0.55 17.98 -30.26
C GLU A 235 0.85 16.86 -29.24
N LEU A 236 0.87 15.62 -29.70
CA LEU A 236 1.16 14.46 -28.85
C LEU A 236 2.59 14.47 -28.28
N ILE A 237 3.57 14.82 -29.13
CA ILE A 237 4.97 14.93 -28.72
C ILE A 237 5.15 16.10 -27.76
N ASP A 238 4.53 17.25 -28.02
CA ASP A 238 4.58 18.40 -27.12
C ASP A 238 4.00 18.07 -25.73
N LYS A 239 2.89 17.32 -25.70
CA LYS A 239 2.32 16.83 -24.44
C LYS A 239 3.30 15.88 -23.73
N ALA A 240 3.89 14.93 -24.43
CA ALA A 240 4.87 14.01 -23.86
C ALA A 240 6.12 14.74 -23.32
N ILE A 241 6.61 15.75 -24.04
CA ILE A 241 7.71 16.61 -23.59
C ILE A 241 7.32 17.39 -22.33
N SER A 242 6.08 17.89 -22.27
CA SER A 242 5.55 18.59 -21.10
C SER A 242 5.49 17.68 -19.88
N ASP A 243 5.02 16.44 -20.04
CA ASP A 243 4.96 15.45 -18.97
C ASP A 243 6.38 15.13 -18.43
N VAL A 244 7.35 14.89 -19.33
CA VAL A 244 8.76 14.66 -18.96
C VAL A 244 9.36 15.88 -18.26
N SER A 245 9.11 17.08 -18.78
CA SER A 245 9.65 18.32 -18.21
C SER A 245 9.08 18.59 -16.82
N SER A 246 7.80 18.29 -16.62
CA SER A 246 7.13 18.40 -15.32
C SER A 246 7.73 17.42 -14.30
N GLU A 247 7.98 16.17 -14.69
CA GLU A 247 8.62 15.19 -13.81
C GLU A 247 10.07 15.58 -13.50
N ARG A 248 10.83 16.12 -14.47
CA ARG A 248 12.18 16.67 -14.23
C ARG A 248 12.16 17.86 -13.27
N ALA A 249 11.19 18.76 -13.41
CA ALA A 249 11.03 19.90 -12.51
C ALA A 249 10.76 19.45 -11.07
N LYS A 250 9.92 18.43 -10.90
CA LYS A 250 9.63 17.80 -9.61
C LYS A 250 10.86 17.13 -9.00
N LEU A 251 11.65 16.39 -9.79
CA LEU A 251 12.93 15.85 -9.33
C LEU A 251 13.93 16.95 -8.94
N GLY A 252 13.99 18.05 -9.68
CA GLY A 252 14.80 19.22 -9.32
C GLY A 252 14.35 19.86 -7.99
N ALA A 253 13.04 19.95 -7.76
CA ALA A 253 12.51 20.43 -6.49
C ALA A 253 12.89 19.49 -5.33
N TYR A 254 12.90 18.17 -5.55
CA TYR A 254 13.40 17.22 -4.54
C TYR A 254 14.89 17.38 -4.27
N GLN A 255 15.72 17.59 -5.30
CA GLN A 255 17.14 17.89 -5.14
C GLN A 255 17.36 19.16 -4.30
N ASN A 256 16.68 20.26 -4.62
CA ASN A 256 16.78 21.50 -3.84
C ASN A 256 16.39 21.28 -2.37
N ARG A 257 15.31 20.54 -2.11
CA ARG A 257 14.90 20.20 -0.73
C ARG A 257 15.94 19.36 -0.01
N LEU A 258 16.53 18.37 -0.68
CA LEU A 258 17.60 17.55 -0.11
C LEU A 258 18.84 18.39 0.20
N GLU A 259 19.26 19.27 -0.71
CA GLU A 259 20.39 20.18 -0.49
C GLU A 259 20.17 21.09 0.72
N HIS A 260 18.99 21.70 0.83
CA HIS A 260 18.64 22.51 2.00
C HIS A 260 18.58 21.68 3.28
N THR A 261 18.07 20.44 3.20
CA THR A 261 18.02 19.54 4.35
C THR A 261 19.43 19.16 4.79
N ILE A 262 20.33 18.83 3.85
CA ILE A 262 21.74 18.52 4.13
C ILE A 262 22.42 19.72 4.78
N ALA A 263 22.24 20.94 4.23
CA ALA A 263 22.80 22.15 4.81
C ALA A 263 22.33 22.37 6.26
N ASN A 264 21.03 22.17 6.52
CA ASN A 264 20.47 22.29 7.86
C ASN A 264 21.00 21.20 8.81
N LEU A 265 21.10 19.95 8.34
CA LEU A 265 21.65 18.84 9.13
C LEU A 265 23.12 19.06 9.47
N ASN A 266 23.92 19.62 8.56
CA ASN A 266 25.31 19.96 8.84
C ASN A 266 25.41 21.00 9.97
N VAL A 267 24.61 22.06 9.93
CA VAL A 267 24.53 23.05 11.01
C VAL A 267 24.07 22.43 12.32
N SER A 268 23.04 21.56 12.26
CA SER A 268 22.57 20.84 13.45
C SER A 268 23.64 19.91 14.02
N THR A 269 24.42 19.26 13.16
CA THR A 269 25.51 18.35 13.57
C THR A 269 26.65 19.13 14.21
N GLU A 270 27.03 20.28 13.65
CA GLU A 270 28.02 21.18 14.24
C GLU A 270 27.57 21.67 15.63
N ASN A 271 26.32 22.14 15.74
CA ASN A 271 25.75 22.60 17.01
C ASN A 271 25.67 21.48 18.05
N MET A 272 25.28 20.27 17.64
CA MET A 272 25.21 19.11 18.53
C MET A 272 26.61 18.69 18.98
N THR A 273 27.59 18.69 18.08
CA THR A 273 28.98 18.35 18.40
C THR A 273 29.60 19.38 19.35
N ALA A 274 29.32 20.68 19.15
CA ALA A 274 29.74 21.74 20.06
C ALA A 274 29.05 21.65 21.43
N ALA A 275 27.77 21.27 21.47
CA ALA A 275 27.06 21.01 22.72
C ALA A 275 27.61 19.77 23.45
N GLU A 276 27.92 18.71 22.71
CA GLU A 276 28.56 17.50 23.23
C GLU A 276 29.96 17.83 23.80
N SER A 277 30.77 18.59 23.07
CA SER A 277 32.08 19.06 23.53
C SER A 277 31.96 19.87 24.82
N ARG A 278 30.99 20.79 24.94
CA ARG A 278 30.77 21.53 26.21
C ARG A 278 30.38 20.64 27.40
N ILE A 279 29.76 19.49 27.15
CA ILE A 279 29.32 18.58 28.21
C ILE A 279 30.41 17.57 28.57
N ARG A 280 31.11 17.03 27.55
CA ARG A 280 32.09 15.96 27.72
C ARG A 280 33.51 16.49 27.90
N ASP A 281 33.89 17.54 27.18
CA ASP A 281 35.24 18.04 27.18
C ASP A 281 35.43 19.01 28.36
N VAL A 282 36.56 18.86 29.04
CA VAL A 282 36.95 19.72 30.16
C VAL A 282 37.78 20.89 29.67
N ASP A 283 37.64 22.05 30.29
CA ASP A 283 38.58 23.15 30.09
C ASP A 283 39.93 22.78 30.71
N MET A 284 40.88 22.41 29.85
CA MET A 284 42.23 22.01 30.26
C MET A 284 42.94 23.09 31.05
N ALA A 285 42.70 24.39 30.79
CA ALA A 285 43.35 25.44 31.56
C ALA A 285 42.84 25.45 33.01
N GLN A 286 41.53 25.31 33.20
CA GLN A 286 40.92 25.26 34.53
C GLN A 286 41.31 23.98 35.28
N GLU A 287 41.31 22.82 34.62
CA GLU A 287 41.71 21.56 35.25
C GLU A 287 43.21 21.52 35.57
N MET A 288 44.07 22.10 34.73
CA MET A 288 45.50 22.24 35.04
C MET A 288 45.73 23.14 36.26
N MET A 289 44.99 24.25 36.41
CA MET A 289 45.07 25.08 37.62
C MET A 289 44.62 24.32 38.87
N LYS A 290 43.51 23.55 38.79
CA LYS A 290 43.05 22.71 39.90
C LYS A 290 44.06 21.62 40.22
N PHE A 291 44.59 20.95 39.21
CA PHE A 291 45.62 19.93 39.35
C PHE A 291 46.87 20.49 40.04
N THR A 292 47.42 21.62 39.56
CA THR A 292 48.55 22.30 40.19
C THR A 292 48.22 22.73 41.62
N LYS A 293 47.02 23.26 41.89
CA LYS A 293 46.57 23.59 43.25
C LYS A 293 46.59 22.36 44.15
N TYR A 294 46.05 21.22 43.72
CA TYR A 294 46.07 19.98 44.49
C TYR A 294 47.48 19.44 44.67
N GLN A 295 48.35 19.60 43.68
CA GLN A 295 49.74 19.17 43.76
C GLN A 295 50.52 20.00 44.79
N ILE A 296 50.36 21.32 44.78
CA ILE A 296 50.91 22.23 45.80
C ILE A 296 50.32 21.93 47.17
N LEU A 297 49.01 21.68 47.27
CA LEU A 297 48.35 21.36 48.54
C LEU A 297 48.87 20.04 49.11
N ASN A 298 49.08 19.01 48.28
CA ASN A 298 49.67 17.74 48.70
C ASN A 298 51.11 17.92 49.17
N GLN A 299 51.94 18.65 48.43
CA GLN A 299 53.31 18.96 48.83
C GLN A 299 53.37 19.79 50.11
N SER A 300 52.44 20.73 50.28
CA SER A 300 52.33 21.54 51.50
C SER A 300 51.82 20.71 52.68
N SER A 301 50.87 19.80 52.46
CA SER A 301 50.33 18.93 53.51
C SER A 301 51.39 17.95 54.02
N THR A 302 52.20 17.38 53.13
CA THR A 302 53.31 16.52 53.55
C THR A 302 54.40 17.30 54.27
N ALA A 303 54.74 18.51 53.82
CA ALA A 303 55.69 19.39 54.51
C ALA A 303 55.17 19.88 55.87
N MET A 304 53.88 20.23 55.98
CA MET A 304 53.25 20.61 57.24
C MET A 304 53.12 19.43 58.19
N LEU A 305 52.80 18.22 57.71
CA LEU A 305 52.83 17.01 58.53
C LEU A 305 54.24 16.70 59.03
N ALA A 306 55.26 16.87 58.18
CA ALA A 306 56.65 16.71 58.60
C ALA A 306 57.02 17.73 59.70
N GLN A 307 56.65 19.00 59.53
CA GLN A 307 56.88 20.04 60.53
C GLN A 307 56.07 19.83 61.82
N ALA A 308 54.82 19.39 61.72
CA ALA A 308 53.97 19.09 62.86
C ALA A 308 54.47 17.87 63.65
N ASN A 309 55.18 16.94 63.01
CA ASN A 309 55.83 15.82 63.69
C ASN A 309 57.15 16.21 64.39
N THR A 310 57.88 17.22 63.89
CA THR A 310 59.14 17.66 64.49
C THR A 310 58.94 18.62 65.67
N VAL A 311 57.87 19.43 65.66
CA VAL A 311 57.57 20.38 66.76
C VAL A 311 57.41 19.70 68.13
N PRO A 312 56.62 18.60 68.29
CA PRO A 312 56.51 17.88 69.56
C PRO A 312 57.84 17.25 70.03
N GLN A 313 58.68 16.80 69.10
CA GLN A 313 60.00 16.25 69.42
C GLN A 313 60.95 17.34 69.96
N GLY A 314 60.86 18.56 69.42
CA GLY A 314 61.58 19.72 69.95
C GLY A 314 61.12 20.11 71.36
N VAL A 315 59.82 20.01 71.66
CA VAL A 315 59.29 20.24 73.02
C VAL A 315 59.75 19.14 73.99
N LEU A 316 59.80 17.88 73.56
CA LEU A 316 60.36 16.80 74.38
C LEU A 316 61.84 16.99 74.70
N SER A 317 62.61 17.64 73.81
CA SER A 317 64.00 18.03 74.07
C SER A 317 64.14 19.12 75.13
N LEU A 318 63.11 19.96 75.34
CA LEU A 318 63.11 21.01 76.35
C LEU A 318 62.63 20.52 77.73
N LEU A 319 62.02 19.33 77.77
CA LEU A 319 61.54 18.66 78.99
C LEU A 319 62.55 17.65 79.57
N ARG A 320 63.78 17.62 79.04
CA ARG A 320 64.90 16.79 79.53
C ARG A 320 65.96 17.66 80.18
#